data_AF-A0A3R9VMT1-F1
#
_entry.id   AF-A0A3R9VMT1-F1
#
_cell.length_a   1.000
_cell.length_b   1.000
_cell.length_c   1.000
_cell.angle_alpha   90.00
_cell.angle_beta   90.00
_cell.angle_gamma   90.00
#
_symmetry.space_group_name_H-M   'P 1'
#
loop_
_entity.id
_entity.type
_entity.pdbx_description
1 polymer ?
#
loop_
_entity_poly.entity_id
_entity_poly.type
_entity_poly.pdbx_seq_one_letter_code
_entity_poly.pdbx_strand_id
1 'polypeptide(L)'
;MTPIQHTATEPESGNEIGQDESAVTPEAEGYLSQARTIEMILERSKRKNRTVPIRRAFVQLGERPGTRPGALKSLVASRQERALDLYLLVAAITGANDHSVTEWSTTWARTIGIFDEKTGAPAVSRSWKALKDLGLITTARGSQRRTTVTKRMEDGSGPYAPPENVGEKYLQLPYAYWENDLHTKLSLPGKAMLLIAYAQRKNKFALVQAKISEWYGLAQKTVAAGTDDLVQHGVLEPAGFEYFDSLAVRSGRGSRPLYRLVPPFHQRGLPQKGLEDFFDRKVSEK
;
A
#
# COMPACT_ATOMS: atom_id res chain seq x y z
N MET A 1 19.68 -57.40 56.73
CA MET A 1 19.20 -56.98 55.39
C MET A 1 17.83 -56.38 55.59
N THR A 2 17.76 -55.06 55.43
CA THR A 2 16.71 -54.18 55.96
C THR A 2 15.54 -54.08 54.97
N PRO A 3 14.26 -54.17 55.40
CA PRO A 3 13.12 -53.94 54.53
C PRO A 3 12.82 -52.44 54.41
N ILE A 4 12.71 -51.96 53.17
CA ILE A 4 12.34 -50.57 52.84
C ILE A 4 10.82 -50.44 52.90
N GLN A 5 10.36 -49.55 53.78
CA GLN A 5 8.98 -49.08 53.88
C GLN A 5 8.70 -48.05 52.77
N HIS A 6 7.57 -48.21 52.08
CA HIS A 6 7.01 -47.20 51.18
C HIS A 6 6.08 -46.28 51.97
N THR A 7 6.48 -45.01 52.10
CA THR A 7 5.63 -43.90 52.56
C THR A 7 5.17 -43.06 51.37
N ALA A 8 3.97 -42.51 51.49
CA ALA A 8 3.18 -41.81 50.48
C ALA A 8 3.65 -40.37 50.19
N THR A 9 3.31 -39.87 48.99
CA THR A 9 3.17 -38.42 48.74
C THR A 9 2.08 -38.16 47.69
N GLU A 10 1.18 -37.22 48.02
CA GLU A 10 0.10 -36.67 47.20
C GLU A 10 0.61 -35.96 45.93
N PRO A 11 -0.19 -35.86 44.84
CA PRO A 11 0.17 -35.02 43.71
C PRO A 11 -0.25 -33.56 43.92
N GLU A 12 0.75 -32.69 43.86
CA GLU A 12 0.68 -31.23 43.93
C GLU A 12 -0.20 -30.60 42.83
N SER A 13 -0.78 -29.45 43.21
CA SER A 13 -1.54 -28.49 42.43
C SER A 13 -0.81 -28.04 41.15
N GLY A 14 -1.45 -28.29 40.00
CA GLY A 14 -1.05 -27.80 38.69
C GLY A 14 -1.20 -26.28 38.58
N ASN A 15 -0.06 -25.64 38.32
CA ASN A 15 0.17 -24.21 38.29
C ASN A 15 -0.40 -23.54 37.02
N GLU A 16 -1.04 -22.39 37.23
CA GLU A 16 -1.22 -21.20 36.40
C GLU A 16 -1.04 -21.30 34.86
N ILE A 17 -2.16 -21.14 34.16
CA ILE A 17 -2.20 -20.78 32.73
C ILE A 17 -1.69 -19.35 32.60
N GLY A 18 -0.47 -19.22 32.09
CA GLY A 18 0.12 -17.94 31.71
C GLY A 18 -0.79 -17.19 30.74
N GLN A 19 -1.28 -16.03 31.20
CA GLN A 19 -1.90 -15.05 30.33
C GLN A 19 -0.81 -14.50 29.40
N ASP A 20 -1.06 -14.58 28.11
CA ASP A 20 -0.24 -14.03 27.05
C ASP A 20 -0.20 -12.49 27.17
N GLU A 21 0.87 -12.00 27.80
CA GLU A 21 1.13 -10.60 28.11
C GLU A 21 1.73 -9.83 26.91
N SER A 22 1.37 -10.18 25.67
CA SER A 22 2.02 -9.65 24.46
C SER A 22 1.20 -8.68 23.61
N ALA A 23 0.04 -8.22 24.09
CA ALA A 23 -0.74 -7.17 23.44
C ALA A 23 -0.92 -5.94 24.33
N VAL A 24 0.18 -5.36 24.82
CA VAL A 24 0.15 -4.03 25.42
C VAL A 24 -0.18 -3.01 24.33
N THR A 25 -1.40 -2.49 24.36
CA THR A 25 -1.84 -1.41 23.47
C THR A 25 -0.94 -0.18 23.68
N PRO A 26 -0.38 0.44 22.63
CA PRO A 26 0.62 1.52 22.74
C PRO A 26 0.16 2.75 23.55
N GLU A 27 -1.15 2.92 23.71
CA GLU A 27 -1.76 4.02 24.46
C GLU A 27 -1.43 3.95 25.97
N ALA A 28 -1.11 2.76 26.49
CA ALA A 28 -0.78 2.55 27.91
C ALA A 28 0.58 3.15 28.33
N GLU A 29 1.50 3.36 27.38
CA GLU A 29 2.83 3.93 27.65
C GLU A 29 2.94 5.43 27.31
N GLY A 30 1.83 6.11 26.99
CA GLY A 30 1.82 7.53 26.64
C GLY A 30 2.40 7.85 25.25
N TYR A 31 2.66 6.83 24.41
CA TYR A 31 3.01 7.03 23.01
C TYR A 31 1.76 7.29 22.17
N LEU A 32 1.87 8.18 21.19
CA LEU A 32 0.86 8.32 20.15
C LEU A 32 0.79 7.02 19.33
N SER A 33 -0.42 6.54 19.07
CA SER A 33 -0.64 5.40 18.19
C SER A 33 -0.13 5.65 16.76
N GLN A 34 0.03 4.58 15.98
CA GLN A 34 0.41 4.67 14.56
C GLN A 34 -0.62 5.51 13.79
N ALA A 35 -1.91 5.20 13.94
CA ALA A 35 -3.01 5.90 13.28
C ALA A 35 -2.98 7.40 13.61
N ARG A 36 -2.86 7.76 14.89
CA ARG A 36 -2.80 9.16 15.31
C ARG A 36 -1.56 9.88 14.80
N THR A 37 -0.41 9.20 14.79
CA THR A 37 0.83 9.77 14.23
C THR A 37 0.69 10.05 12.73
N ILE A 38 0.11 9.11 11.96
CA ILE A 38 -0.12 9.28 10.52
C ILE A 38 -1.12 10.41 10.26
N GLU A 39 -2.23 10.45 10.99
CA GLU A 39 -3.24 11.51 10.89
C GLU A 39 -2.60 12.90 11.07
N MET A 40 -1.84 13.10 12.16
CA MET A 40 -1.14 14.37 12.42
C MET A 40 -0.17 14.76 11.30
N ILE A 41 0.49 13.80 10.67
CA ILE A 41 1.39 14.03 9.53
C ILE A 41 0.60 14.43 8.29
N LEU A 42 -0.51 13.75 8.00
CA LEU A 42 -1.37 14.05 6.85
C LEU A 42 -2.04 15.42 6.99
N GLU A 43 -2.47 15.83 8.19
CA GLU A 43 -3.01 17.16 8.46
C GLU A 43 -2.01 18.28 8.15
N ARG A 44 -0.73 18.08 8.51
CA ARG A 44 0.35 19.05 8.23
C ARG A 44 0.56 19.29 6.74
N SER A 45 0.21 18.34 5.88
CA SER A 45 0.32 18.49 4.42
C SER A 45 -0.57 19.61 3.87
N LYS A 46 -1.65 19.96 4.58
CA LYS A 46 -2.69 20.93 4.17
C LYS A 46 -3.22 20.70 2.74
N ARG A 47 -3.16 19.46 2.22
CA ARG A 47 -3.64 19.12 0.88
C ARG A 47 -5.16 19.20 0.80
N LYS A 48 -5.67 20.23 0.12
CA LYS A 48 -7.13 20.44 -0.07
C LYS A 48 -7.85 19.22 -0.65
N ASN A 49 -7.22 18.53 -1.61
CA ASN A 49 -7.85 17.38 -2.27
C ASN A 49 -7.79 16.08 -1.45
N ARG A 50 -7.02 16.01 -0.34
CA ARG A 50 -6.87 14.78 0.46
C ARG A 50 -6.49 13.54 -0.38
N THR A 51 -5.62 13.74 -1.36
CA THR A 51 -5.08 12.68 -2.23
C THR A 51 -3.56 12.83 -2.37
N VAL A 52 -2.90 11.70 -2.61
CA VAL A 52 -1.48 11.61 -2.89
C VAL A 52 -1.27 11.39 -4.38
N PRO A 53 -0.66 12.35 -5.09
CA PRO A 53 -0.29 12.20 -6.48
C PRO A 53 0.99 11.38 -6.59
N ILE A 54 0.92 10.27 -7.30
CA ILE A 54 2.05 9.38 -7.61
C ILE A 54 2.10 9.23 -9.12
N ARG A 55 3.26 9.47 -9.74
CA ARG A 55 3.36 9.34 -11.21
C ARG A 55 3.14 7.88 -11.63
N ARG A 56 2.54 7.66 -12.79
CA ARG A 56 2.40 6.31 -13.40
C ARG A 56 3.76 5.61 -13.50
N ALA A 57 4.83 6.37 -13.73
CA ALA A 57 6.22 5.92 -13.76
C ALA A 57 6.61 5.02 -12.57
N PHE A 58 6.01 5.25 -11.39
CA PHE A 58 6.26 4.42 -10.21
C PHE A 58 5.91 2.95 -10.43
N VAL A 59 4.82 2.69 -11.16
CA VAL A 59 4.35 1.33 -11.45
C VAL A 59 4.80 0.84 -12.82
N GLN A 60 4.86 1.72 -13.81
CA GLN A 60 5.18 1.38 -15.19
C GLN A 60 5.81 2.58 -15.92
N LEU A 61 6.92 2.31 -16.60
CA LEU A 61 7.66 3.25 -17.41
C LEU A 61 7.40 2.99 -18.90
N GLY A 62 7.55 4.04 -19.71
CA GLY A 62 7.36 3.98 -21.16
C GLY A 62 5.89 3.85 -21.58
N GLU A 63 5.66 3.97 -22.87
CA GLU A 63 4.39 3.70 -23.53
C GLU A 63 4.52 2.48 -24.45
N ARG A 64 3.39 1.91 -24.87
CA ARG A 64 3.43 0.74 -25.75
C ARG A 64 4.10 1.09 -27.09
N PRO A 65 4.95 0.21 -27.65
CA PRO A 65 5.28 -1.15 -27.20
C PRO A 65 6.47 -1.27 -26.20
N GLY A 66 7.11 -0.17 -25.81
CA GLY A 66 8.31 -0.17 -24.95
C GLY A 66 8.05 -0.11 -23.45
N THR A 67 6.92 -0.65 -22.98
CA THR A 67 6.58 -0.58 -21.55
C THR A 67 7.50 -1.44 -20.71
N ARG A 68 7.98 -0.91 -19.59
CA ARG A 68 8.83 -1.63 -18.65
C ARG A 68 8.35 -1.41 -17.20
N PRO A 69 8.62 -2.35 -16.29
CA PRO A 69 8.23 -2.18 -14.89
C PRO A 69 8.87 -0.95 -14.23
N GLY A 70 8.10 -0.27 -13.39
CA GLY A 70 8.60 0.82 -12.54
C GLY A 70 9.22 0.33 -11.21
N ALA A 71 9.57 1.27 -10.34
CA ALA A 71 10.22 1.00 -9.06
C ALA A 71 9.39 0.11 -8.10
N LEU A 72 8.05 0.11 -8.23
CA LEU A 72 7.16 -0.76 -7.45
C LEU A 72 7.55 -2.24 -7.55
N LYS A 73 7.99 -2.70 -8.73
CA LYS A 73 8.44 -4.08 -8.95
C LYS A 73 9.52 -4.48 -7.94
N SER A 74 10.54 -3.64 -7.78
CA SER A 74 11.69 -3.92 -6.92
C SER A 74 11.29 -3.97 -5.45
N LEU A 75 10.39 -3.06 -5.02
CA LEU A 75 9.87 -3.07 -3.66
C LEU A 75 9.11 -4.37 -3.34
N VAL A 76 8.27 -4.83 -4.27
CA VAL A 76 7.52 -6.09 -4.11
C VAL A 76 8.45 -7.29 -4.13
N ALA A 77 9.37 -7.37 -5.08
CA ALA A 77 10.31 -8.48 -5.21
C ALA A 77 11.22 -8.63 -3.97
N SER A 78 11.67 -7.51 -3.40
CA SER A 78 12.52 -7.48 -2.21
C SER A 78 11.74 -7.41 -0.89
N ARG A 79 10.41 -7.59 -0.93
CA ARG A 79 9.50 -7.60 0.24
C ARG A 79 9.61 -6.34 1.12
N GLN A 80 9.80 -5.18 0.49
CA GLN A 80 10.05 -3.89 1.15
C GLN A 80 8.74 -3.16 1.48
N GLU A 81 7.88 -3.78 2.29
CA GLU A 81 6.57 -3.22 2.62
C GLU A 81 6.63 -1.90 3.38
N ARG A 82 7.42 -1.85 4.45
CA ARG A 82 7.61 -0.62 5.25
C ARG A 82 8.21 0.52 4.42
N ALA A 83 9.05 0.21 3.44
CA ALA A 83 9.60 1.19 2.52
C ALA A 83 8.51 1.75 1.60
N LEU A 84 7.61 0.89 1.09
CA LEU A 84 6.46 1.36 0.32
C LEU A 84 5.56 2.28 1.15
N ASP A 85 5.21 1.90 2.38
CA ASP A 85 4.35 2.72 3.24
C ASP A 85 4.97 4.08 3.56
N LEU A 86 6.25 4.10 3.91
CA LEU A 86 6.98 5.36 4.13
C LEU A 86 7.04 6.21 2.87
N TYR A 87 7.27 5.62 1.71
CA TYR A 87 7.29 6.34 0.44
C TYR A 87 5.94 7.00 0.15
N LEU A 88 4.82 6.28 0.35
CA LEU A 88 3.47 6.81 0.16
C LEU A 88 3.19 7.97 1.12
N LEU A 89 3.60 7.87 2.39
CA LEU A 89 3.49 8.97 3.36
C LEU A 89 4.34 10.19 2.98
N VAL A 90 5.60 9.98 2.60
CA VAL A 90 6.48 11.06 2.13
C VAL A 90 5.85 11.75 0.93
N ALA A 91 5.35 11.00 -0.05
CA ALA A 91 4.63 11.57 -1.18
C ALA A 91 3.37 12.35 -0.75
N ALA A 92 2.69 11.91 0.31
CA ALA A 92 1.52 12.59 0.86
C ALA A 92 1.83 13.97 1.42
N ILE A 93 3.04 14.20 1.96
CA ILE A 93 3.35 15.43 2.70
C ILE A 93 4.37 16.36 2.01
N THR A 94 5.06 15.87 0.99
CA THR A 94 6.07 16.64 0.20
C THR A 94 5.45 17.46 -0.95
N GLY A 95 4.22 17.96 -0.76
CA GLY A 95 3.47 18.69 -1.79
C GLY A 95 3.88 20.16 -2.00
N ALA A 96 4.65 20.76 -1.08
CA ALA A 96 5.03 22.17 -1.10
C ALA A 96 6.52 22.39 -1.44
N ASN A 97 6.86 23.63 -1.79
CA ASN A 97 8.01 24.20 -2.53
C ASN A 97 9.40 23.52 -2.54
N ASP A 98 9.72 22.59 -1.64
CA ASP A 98 11.01 21.88 -1.63
C ASP A 98 10.91 20.36 -1.76
N HIS A 99 9.69 19.84 -1.93
CA HIS A 99 9.41 18.40 -2.02
C HIS A 99 10.10 17.57 -0.93
N SER A 100 10.28 18.17 0.24
CA SER A 100 11.02 17.60 1.35
C SER A 100 10.25 17.72 2.65
N VAL A 101 10.61 16.86 3.60
CA VAL A 101 10.07 16.85 4.95
C VAL A 101 11.17 16.53 5.94
N THR A 102 11.20 17.25 7.06
CA THR A 102 12.20 17.04 8.12
C THR A 102 11.53 16.57 9.38
N GLU A 103 11.81 15.34 9.79
CA GLU A 103 11.17 14.72 10.95
C GLU A 103 12.12 13.84 11.75
N TRP A 104 11.70 13.51 12.97
CA TRP A 104 12.42 12.57 13.83
C TRP A 104 12.31 11.14 13.30
N SER A 105 13.37 10.35 13.49
CA SER A 105 13.36 8.93 13.15
C SER A 105 12.29 8.16 13.94
N THR A 106 12.05 8.55 15.20
CA THR A 106 10.99 7.98 16.05
C THR A 106 9.59 8.30 15.52
N THR A 107 9.37 9.48 14.95
CA THR A 107 8.12 9.81 14.27
C THR A 107 7.87 8.87 13.10
N TRP A 108 8.86 8.67 12.23
CA TRP A 108 8.75 7.73 11.11
C TRP A 108 8.58 6.28 11.56
N ALA A 109 9.25 5.87 12.64
CA ALA A 109 9.11 4.53 13.19
C ALA A 109 7.66 4.23 13.62
N ARG A 110 7.01 5.19 14.31
CA ARG A 110 5.60 5.06 14.68
C ARG A 110 4.67 4.94 13.47
N THR A 111 4.95 5.64 12.36
CA THR A 111 4.13 5.53 11.14
C THR A 111 4.16 4.15 10.48
N ILE A 112 5.18 3.33 10.77
CA ILE A 112 5.30 1.94 10.31
C ILE A 112 5.06 0.92 11.45
N GLY A 113 4.44 1.37 12.55
CA GLY A 113 4.03 0.51 13.67
C GLY A 113 5.16 0.07 14.60
N ILE A 114 6.30 0.79 14.63
CA ILE A 114 7.41 0.48 15.53
C ILE A 114 7.54 1.59 16.58
N PHE A 115 7.24 1.25 17.82
CA PHE A 115 7.23 2.20 18.95
C PHE A 115 8.51 2.14 19.79
N ASP A 116 9.19 0.98 19.82
CA ASP A 116 10.46 0.83 20.51
C ASP A 116 11.56 1.70 19.88
N GLU A 117 12.21 2.51 20.72
CA GLU A 117 13.22 3.48 20.28
C GLU A 117 14.48 2.80 19.72
N LYS A 118 14.86 1.63 20.26
CA LYS A 118 16.07 0.92 19.89
C LYS A 118 15.96 0.31 18.49
N THR A 119 14.78 -0.21 18.13
CA THR A 119 14.53 -0.90 16.86
C THR A 119 13.91 -0.02 15.79
N GLY A 120 13.22 1.06 16.18
CA GLY A 120 12.56 2.00 15.28
C GLY A 120 13.53 2.68 14.31
N ALA A 121 14.58 3.32 14.83
CA ALA A 121 15.52 4.05 13.99
C ALA A 121 16.30 3.16 12.98
N PRO A 122 16.78 1.96 13.36
CA PRO A 122 17.32 1.00 12.40
C PRO A 122 16.32 0.56 11.32
N ALA A 123 15.05 0.31 11.68
CA ALA A 123 14.03 -0.12 10.71
C ALA A 123 13.70 0.97 9.68
N VAL A 124 13.57 2.21 10.15
CA VAL A 124 13.40 3.40 9.30
C VAL A 124 14.61 3.58 8.38
N SER A 125 15.83 3.46 8.91
CA SER A 125 17.06 3.58 8.12
C SER A 125 17.17 2.53 7.00
N ARG A 126 16.79 1.28 7.27
CA ARG A 126 16.74 0.22 6.24
C ARG A 126 15.73 0.54 5.14
N SER A 127 14.56 1.04 5.53
CA SER A 127 13.51 1.43 4.58
C SER A 127 13.94 2.63 3.72
N TRP A 128 14.60 3.63 4.32
CA TRP A 128 15.20 4.74 3.57
C TRP A 128 16.30 4.29 2.62
N LYS A 129 17.13 3.31 3.03
CA LYS A 129 18.13 2.74 2.14
C LYS A 129 17.49 2.11 0.90
N ALA A 130 16.45 1.27 1.06
CA ALA A 130 15.75 0.66 -0.06
C ALA A 130 15.19 1.71 -1.04
N LEU A 131 14.60 2.80 -0.53
CA LEU A 131 14.06 3.88 -1.37
C LEU A 131 15.15 4.71 -2.05
N LYS A 132 16.29 4.94 -1.40
CA LYS A 132 17.45 5.62 -1.99
C LYS A 132 18.10 4.81 -3.09
N ASP A 133 18.26 3.50 -2.87
CA ASP A 133 18.85 2.59 -3.85
C ASP A 133 17.98 2.52 -5.13
N LEU A 134 16.67 2.80 -5.01
CA LEU A 134 15.74 2.94 -6.15
C LEU A 134 15.65 4.37 -6.71
N GLY A 135 16.40 5.32 -6.15
CA GLY A 135 16.38 6.72 -6.60
C GLY A 135 15.07 7.47 -6.32
N LEU A 136 14.22 6.97 -5.42
CA LEU A 136 12.90 7.55 -5.12
C LEU A 136 12.96 8.72 -4.13
N ILE A 137 14.00 8.75 -3.31
CA ILE A 137 14.26 9.81 -2.33
C ILE A 137 15.75 10.14 -2.23
N THR A 138 16.07 11.27 -1.62
CA THR A 138 17.35 11.50 -0.94
C THR A 138 17.12 11.75 0.55
N THR A 139 18.18 11.61 1.35
CA THR A 139 18.16 11.92 2.78
C THR A 139 19.33 12.84 3.13
N ALA A 140 19.09 13.87 3.92
CA ALA A 140 20.10 14.74 4.50
C ALA A 140 19.94 14.83 6.02
N ARG A 141 21.02 15.21 6.72
CA ARG A 141 20.94 15.51 8.15
C ARG A 141 20.19 16.83 8.34
N GLY A 142 19.08 16.78 9.06
CA GLY A 142 18.32 17.96 9.45
C GLY A 142 18.82 18.57 10.76
N SER A 143 18.16 19.64 11.21
CA SER A 143 18.40 20.25 12.52
C SER A 143 18.04 19.29 13.65
N GLN A 144 18.73 19.39 14.79
CA GLN A 144 18.38 18.67 16.03
C GLN A 144 18.17 17.15 15.84
N ARG A 145 19.09 16.45 15.15
CA ARG A 145 19.05 14.98 14.93
C ARG A 145 17.87 14.48 14.07
N ARG A 146 17.13 15.38 13.44
CA ARG A 146 16.08 15.02 12.47
C ARG A 146 16.70 14.62 11.13
N THR A 147 15.93 13.90 10.33
CA THR A 147 16.30 13.55 8.95
C THR A 147 15.41 14.32 7.99
N THR A 148 16.03 15.04 7.07
CA THR A 148 15.35 15.64 5.93
C THR A 148 15.27 14.58 4.83
N VAL A 149 14.06 14.25 4.41
CA VAL A 149 13.78 13.33 3.31
C VAL A 149 13.23 14.14 2.15
N THR A 150 13.85 14.06 0.98
CA THR A 150 13.43 14.77 -0.23
C THR A 150 12.93 13.77 -1.26
N LYS A 151 11.72 13.97 -1.77
CA LYS A 151 11.11 13.17 -2.84
C LYS A 151 11.83 13.43 -4.17
N ARG A 152 12.03 12.39 -4.95
CA ARG A 152 12.57 12.43 -6.31
C ARG A 152 11.52 12.01 -7.35
N MET A 153 11.88 12.09 -8.62
CA MET A 153 11.06 11.54 -9.71
C MET A 153 10.85 10.03 -9.51
N GLU A 154 9.62 9.58 -9.74
CA GLU A 154 9.22 8.19 -9.51
C GLU A 154 9.82 7.16 -10.47
N ASP A 155 10.50 7.62 -11.52
CA ASP A 155 11.33 6.80 -12.41
C ASP A 155 12.81 6.73 -11.98
N GLY A 156 13.20 7.45 -10.92
CA GLY A 156 14.56 7.53 -10.40
C GLY A 156 15.48 8.48 -11.17
N SER A 157 14.98 9.18 -12.19
CA SER A 157 15.81 9.98 -13.12
C SER A 157 16.49 11.19 -12.49
N GLY A 158 15.92 11.77 -11.42
CA GLY A 158 16.37 13.09 -11.00
C GLY A 158 15.63 13.68 -9.79
N PRO A 159 16.01 14.90 -9.38
CA PRO A 159 15.20 15.74 -8.50
C PRO A 159 13.77 15.83 -9.02
N TYR A 160 12.81 15.92 -8.10
CA TYR A 160 11.41 16.05 -8.49
C TYR A 160 11.19 17.37 -9.24
N ALA A 161 10.62 17.28 -10.44
CA ALA A 161 10.06 18.42 -11.15
C ALA A 161 8.53 18.26 -11.16
N PRO A 162 7.75 19.35 -11.06
CA PRO A 162 6.34 19.32 -11.44
C PRO A 162 6.19 18.90 -12.91
N PRO A 163 5.06 18.31 -13.30
CA PRO A 163 4.82 17.94 -14.69
C PRO A 163 4.64 19.21 -15.52
N GLU A 164 5.41 19.35 -16.60
CA GLU A 164 5.31 20.51 -17.50
C GLU A 164 3.99 20.54 -18.28
N ASN A 165 3.35 19.38 -18.44
CA ASN A 165 2.13 19.21 -19.22
C ASN A 165 0.91 18.85 -18.36
N VAL A 166 -0.25 19.40 -18.71
CA VAL A 166 -1.59 19.04 -18.17
C VAL A 166 -1.94 17.55 -18.38
N GLY A 167 -1.22 16.88 -19.29
CA GLY A 167 -1.43 15.49 -19.68
C GLY A 167 -0.83 14.44 -18.75
N GLU A 168 0.10 14.78 -17.85
CA GLU A 168 0.70 13.76 -16.97
C GLU A 168 -0.27 13.34 -15.87
N LYS A 169 -0.86 12.15 -16.05
CA LYS A 169 -1.91 11.65 -15.17
C LYS A 169 -1.31 10.96 -13.95
N TYR A 170 -1.38 11.63 -12.81
CA TYR A 170 -1.10 11.02 -11.51
C TYR A 170 -2.11 9.92 -11.15
N LEU A 171 -1.60 8.89 -10.50
CA LEU A 171 -2.36 8.03 -9.61
C LEU A 171 -2.74 8.86 -8.38
N GLN A 172 -4.03 8.91 -8.04
CA GLN A 172 -4.53 9.73 -6.93
C GLN A 172 -4.96 8.81 -5.79
N LEU A 173 -4.04 8.48 -4.88
CA LEU A 173 -4.34 7.65 -3.72
C LEU A 173 -5.07 8.50 -2.65
N PRO A 174 -6.33 8.23 -2.29
CA PRO A 174 -7.06 9.01 -1.30
C PRO A 174 -6.53 8.77 0.12
N TYR A 175 -6.70 9.77 0.99
CA TYR A 175 -6.33 9.64 2.41
C TYR A 175 -7.09 8.53 3.15
N ALA A 176 -8.25 8.13 2.62
CA ALA A 176 -9.00 6.95 3.04
C ALA A 176 -8.16 5.67 3.09
N TYR A 177 -7.03 5.59 2.36
CA TYR A 177 -6.07 4.49 2.50
C TYR A 177 -5.51 4.38 3.92
N TRP A 178 -5.23 5.51 4.58
CA TRP A 178 -4.78 5.52 5.97
C TRP A 178 -5.95 5.53 6.95
N GLU A 179 -7.00 6.32 6.67
CA GLU A 179 -8.16 6.47 7.57
C GLU A 179 -8.94 5.16 7.77
N ASN A 180 -8.92 4.26 6.78
CA ASN A 180 -9.56 2.95 6.86
C ASN A 180 -8.55 1.83 7.23
N ASP A 181 -7.34 2.18 7.67
CA ASP A 181 -6.23 1.30 8.00
C ASP A 181 -5.79 0.34 6.87
N LEU A 182 -6.03 0.68 5.61
CA LEU A 182 -5.58 -0.19 4.50
C LEU A 182 -4.06 -0.36 4.46
N HIS A 183 -3.32 0.60 5.00
CA HIS A 183 -1.87 0.51 5.18
C HIS A 183 -1.41 -0.61 6.12
N THR A 184 -2.28 -1.12 7.01
CA THR A 184 -1.99 -2.28 7.88
C THR A 184 -2.77 -3.51 7.46
N LYS A 185 -4.00 -3.34 6.93
CA LYS A 185 -4.88 -4.43 6.53
C LYS A 185 -4.46 -5.08 5.22
N LEU A 186 -4.03 -4.30 4.22
CA LEU A 186 -3.58 -4.84 2.94
C LEU A 186 -2.18 -5.41 3.05
N SER A 187 -1.97 -6.56 2.43
CA SER A 187 -0.66 -7.13 2.19
C SER A 187 0.14 -6.29 1.17
N LEU A 188 1.46 -6.46 1.12
CA LEU A 188 2.29 -5.83 0.07
C LEU A 188 1.79 -6.12 -1.37
N PRO A 189 1.39 -7.36 -1.75
CA PRO A 189 0.69 -7.62 -3.01
C PRO A 189 -0.58 -6.78 -3.20
N GLY A 190 -1.44 -6.66 -2.18
CA GLY A 190 -2.67 -5.84 -2.23
C GLY A 190 -2.37 -4.37 -2.46
N LYS A 191 -1.40 -3.81 -1.70
CA LYS A 191 -0.90 -2.43 -1.90
C LYS A 191 -0.39 -2.21 -3.32
N ALA A 192 0.37 -3.15 -3.88
CA ALA A 192 0.85 -3.07 -5.25
C ALA A 192 -0.29 -3.09 -6.27
N MET A 193 -1.25 -4.00 -6.10
CA MET A 193 -2.42 -4.11 -6.98
C MET A 193 -3.33 -2.89 -6.89
N LEU A 194 -3.43 -2.23 -5.74
CA LEU A 194 -4.17 -0.98 -5.57
C LEU A 194 -3.59 0.11 -6.46
N LEU A 195 -2.27 0.28 -6.45
CA LEU A 195 -1.59 1.27 -7.28
C LEU A 195 -1.72 0.95 -8.78
N ILE A 196 -1.66 -0.34 -9.15
CA ILE A 196 -1.89 -0.81 -10.53
C ILE A 196 -3.33 -0.57 -10.97
N ALA A 197 -4.32 -0.76 -10.08
CA ALA A 197 -5.73 -0.46 -10.34
C ALA A 197 -5.92 1.04 -10.62
N TYR A 198 -5.32 1.92 -9.82
CA TYR A 198 -5.29 3.36 -10.11
C TYR A 198 -4.65 3.69 -11.46
N ALA A 199 -3.65 2.91 -11.88
CA ALA A 199 -2.98 3.11 -13.17
C ALA A 199 -3.86 2.70 -14.37
N GLN A 200 -4.93 1.92 -14.18
CA GLN A 200 -5.81 1.56 -15.29
C GLN A 200 -6.61 2.74 -15.85
N ARG A 201 -6.86 3.79 -15.03
CA ARG A 201 -7.57 5.01 -15.45
C ARG A 201 -8.94 4.73 -16.11
N LYS A 202 -9.68 3.73 -15.62
CA LYS A 202 -10.98 3.28 -16.15
C LYS A 202 -11.94 2.93 -15.00
N ASN A 203 -13.24 3.12 -15.22
CA ASN A 203 -14.29 2.73 -14.27
C ASN A 203 -14.37 1.21 -14.10
N LYS A 204 -14.12 0.46 -15.18
CA LYS A 204 -14.03 -1.00 -15.19
C LYS A 204 -12.77 -1.41 -15.93
N PHE A 205 -12.02 -2.36 -15.39
CA PHE A 205 -10.77 -2.81 -15.99
C PHE A 205 -10.53 -4.29 -15.71
N ALA A 206 -9.82 -4.93 -16.63
CA ALA A 206 -9.39 -6.31 -16.45
C ALA A 206 -8.03 -6.35 -15.76
N LEU A 207 -7.90 -7.18 -14.74
CA LEU A 207 -6.61 -7.47 -14.09
C LEU A 207 -6.04 -8.79 -14.65
N VAL A 208 -5.70 -8.78 -15.94
CA VAL A 208 -5.20 -9.98 -16.62
C VAL A 208 -3.79 -10.29 -16.12
N GLN A 209 -3.63 -11.38 -15.37
CA GLN A 209 -2.38 -11.74 -14.69
C GLN A 209 -1.16 -11.77 -15.61
N ALA A 210 -1.29 -12.39 -16.80
CA ALA A 210 -0.20 -12.48 -17.77
C ALA A 210 0.28 -11.08 -18.25
N LYS A 211 -0.65 -10.19 -18.58
CA LYS A 211 -0.33 -8.82 -19.03
C LYS A 211 0.21 -7.98 -17.89
N ILE A 212 -0.28 -8.18 -16.66
CA ILE A 212 0.24 -7.47 -15.49
C ILE A 212 1.68 -7.90 -15.19
N SER A 213 1.96 -9.20 -15.32
CA SER A 213 3.32 -9.73 -15.16
C SER A 213 4.28 -9.13 -16.19
N GLU A 214 3.85 -9.00 -17.44
CA GLU A 214 4.64 -8.36 -18.50
C GLU A 214 4.88 -6.87 -18.23
N TRP A 215 3.80 -6.12 -17.96
CA TRP A 215 3.84 -4.65 -17.88
C TRP A 215 4.43 -4.10 -16.58
N TYR A 216 4.13 -4.76 -15.46
CA TYR A 216 4.49 -4.30 -14.11
C TYR A 216 5.53 -5.22 -13.45
N GLY A 217 5.88 -6.34 -14.07
CA GLY A 217 6.96 -7.22 -13.60
C GLY A 217 6.62 -8.02 -12.34
N LEU A 218 5.33 -8.17 -12.01
CA LEU A 218 4.86 -8.92 -10.84
C LEU A 218 4.54 -10.36 -11.21
N ALA A 219 4.94 -11.33 -10.38
CA ALA A 219 4.59 -12.73 -10.60
C ALA A 219 3.06 -12.94 -10.59
N GLN A 220 2.55 -13.85 -11.43
CA GLN A 220 1.10 -14.10 -11.53
C GLN A 220 0.46 -14.44 -10.17
N LYS A 221 1.15 -15.24 -9.33
CA LYS A 221 0.70 -15.55 -7.97
C LYS A 221 0.57 -14.29 -7.09
N THR A 222 1.50 -13.33 -7.22
CA THR A 222 1.43 -12.04 -6.52
C THR A 222 0.25 -11.21 -7.01
N VAL A 223 -0.03 -11.23 -8.31
CA VAL A 223 -1.19 -10.53 -8.90
C VAL A 223 -2.49 -11.13 -8.40
N ALA A 224 -2.61 -12.46 -8.38
CA ALA A 224 -3.77 -13.17 -7.85
C ALA A 224 -4.00 -12.83 -6.37
N ALA A 225 -2.99 -13.07 -5.53
CA ALA A 225 -3.06 -12.78 -4.10
C ALA A 225 -3.40 -11.31 -3.81
N GLY A 226 -2.79 -10.36 -4.53
CA GLY A 226 -3.09 -8.94 -4.36
C GLY A 226 -4.48 -8.54 -4.85
N THR A 227 -5.03 -9.23 -5.85
CA THR A 227 -6.41 -8.99 -6.31
C THR A 227 -7.40 -9.50 -5.28
N ASP A 228 -7.18 -10.72 -4.77
CA ASP A 228 -8.03 -11.34 -3.74
C ASP A 228 -8.02 -10.50 -2.45
N ASP A 229 -6.85 -10.01 -2.04
CA ASP A 229 -6.67 -9.14 -0.88
C ASP A 229 -7.50 -7.83 -0.99
N LEU A 230 -7.49 -7.19 -2.17
CA LEU A 230 -8.33 -6.00 -2.40
C LEU A 230 -9.83 -6.30 -2.39
N VAL A 231 -10.24 -7.46 -2.88
CA VAL A 231 -11.65 -7.89 -2.86
C VAL A 231 -12.08 -8.19 -1.42
N GLN A 232 -11.26 -8.93 -0.67
CA GLN A 232 -11.50 -9.26 0.73
C GLN A 232 -11.66 -8.01 1.61
N HIS A 233 -10.88 -6.96 1.35
CA HIS A 233 -10.96 -5.70 2.08
C HIS A 233 -11.92 -4.66 1.48
N GLY A 234 -12.76 -5.06 0.51
CA GLY A 234 -13.83 -4.21 -0.03
C GLY A 234 -13.34 -3.00 -0.83
N VAL A 235 -12.08 -3.01 -1.28
CA VAL A 235 -11.47 -1.93 -2.08
C VAL A 235 -11.77 -2.12 -3.56
N LEU A 236 -11.88 -3.38 -3.98
CA LEU A 236 -12.14 -3.80 -5.36
C LEU A 236 -13.35 -4.73 -5.38
N GLU A 237 -14.18 -4.64 -6.41
CA GLU A 237 -15.27 -5.61 -6.61
C GLU A 237 -15.36 -6.07 -8.07
N PRO A 238 -15.86 -7.29 -8.33
CA PRO A 238 -16.20 -7.74 -9.68
C PRO A 238 -17.23 -6.82 -10.34
N ALA A 239 -17.02 -6.50 -11.61
CA ALA A 239 -17.81 -5.54 -12.38
C ALA A 239 -18.34 -6.13 -13.71
N GLY A 240 -18.49 -7.46 -13.76
CA GLY A 240 -18.94 -8.23 -14.91
C GLY A 240 -17.78 -8.86 -15.69
N PHE A 241 -18.03 -9.13 -16.97
CA PHE A 241 -17.06 -9.77 -17.87
C PHE A 241 -16.90 -8.98 -19.16
N GLU A 242 -15.72 -9.06 -19.74
CA GLU A 242 -15.44 -8.62 -21.11
C GLU A 242 -15.18 -9.84 -21.98
N TYR A 243 -15.91 -9.94 -23.09
CA TYR A 243 -15.71 -10.97 -24.10
C TYR A 243 -14.78 -10.43 -25.18
N PHE A 244 -13.91 -11.29 -25.71
CA PHE A 244 -12.97 -10.94 -26.76
C PHE A 244 -12.73 -12.13 -27.68
N ASP A 245 -12.45 -11.87 -28.95
CA ASP A 245 -12.14 -12.93 -29.91
C ASP A 245 -10.78 -13.55 -29.58
N SER A 246 -10.72 -14.89 -29.60
CA SER A 246 -9.50 -15.63 -29.26
C SER A 246 -9.47 -16.97 -29.98
N LEU A 247 -8.34 -17.26 -30.63
CA LEU A 247 -8.06 -18.57 -31.21
C LEU A 247 -7.65 -19.61 -30.14
N ALA A 248 -7.40 -19.19 -28.90
CA ALA A 248 -6.97 -20.07 -27.82
C ALA A 248 -8.12 -20.88 -27.20
N VAL A 249 -9.38 -20.60 -27.58
CA VAL A 249 -10.58 -21.28 -27.07
C VAL A 249 -11.38 -21.80 -28.25
N ARG A 250 -11.91 -23.03 -28.14
CA ARG A 250 -12.65 -23.70 -29.22
C ARG A 250 -13.84 -22.91 -29.76
N SER A 251 -14.49 -22.12 -28.90
CA SER A 251 -15.61 -21.24 -29.27
C SER A 251 -15.21 -20.04 -30.14
N GLY A 252 -13.91 -19.76 -30.29
CA GLY A 252 -13.41 -18.54 -30.90
C GLY A 252 -13.58 -17.28 -30.03
N ARG A 253 -14.18 -17.40 -28.83
CA ARG A 253 -14.45 -16.29 -27.91
C ARG A 253 -13.94 -16.61 -26.50
N GLY A 254 -13.01 -15.79 -26.04
CA GLY A 254 -12.58 -15.74 -24.64
C GLY A 254 -13.45 -14.79 -23.81
N SER A 255 -13.36 -14.92 -22.49
CA SER A 255 -13.91 -13.96 -21.55
C SER A 255 -12.90 -13.67 -20.45
N ARG A 256 -12.98 -12.47 -19.85
CA ARG A 256 -12.16 -12.08 -18.70
C ARG A 256 -13.00 -11.30 -17.69
N PRO A 257 -12.79 -11.50 -16.38
CA PRO A 257 -13.47 -10.71 -15.36
C PRO A 257 -13.00 -9.25 -15.42
N LEU A 258 -13.96 -8.35 -15.25
CA LEU A 258 -13.72 -6.94 -15.01
C LEU A 258 -13.87 -6.66 -13.52
N TYR A 259 -13.13 -5.66 -13.07
CA TYR A 259 -13.17 -5.16 -11.71
C TYR A 259 -13.36 -3.64 -11.71
N ARG A 260 -13.82 -3.10 -10.58
CA ARG A 260 -13.87 -1.65 -10.32
C ARG A 260 -13.45 -1.34 -8.89
N LEU A 261 -12.84 -0.17 -8.70
CA LEU A 261 -12.54 0.36 -7.36
C LEU A 261 -13.83 0.90 -6.74
N VAL A 262 -14.08 0.54 -5.49
CA VAL A 262 -15.28 0.91 -4.73
C VAL A 262 -15.05 2.28 -4.05
N PRO A 263 -16.07 3.14 -3.88
CA PRO A 263 -15.93 4.34 -3.05
C PRO A 263 -15.39 4.03 -1.64
N PRO A 264 -14.51 4.86 -1.05
CA PRO A 264 -13.98 6.14 -1.56
C PRO A 264 -12.76 6.02 -2.50
N PHE A 265 -12.39 4.81 -2.90
CA PHE A 265 -11.20 4.50 -3.72
C PHE A 265 -11.42 4.63 -5.23
N HIS A 266 -12.64 4.98 -5.66
CA HIS A 266 -12.90 5.22 -7.07
C HIS A 266 -12.01 6.36 -7.61
N GLN A 267 -11.67 6.28 -8.90
CA GLN A 267 -10.81 7.26 -9.53
C GLN A 267 -11.56 8.58 -9.73
N ARG A 268 -11.04 9.66 -9.13
CA ARG A 268 -11.58 11.00 -9.31
C ARG A 268 -11.41 11.49 -10.75
N GLY A 269 -12.40 12.22 -11.23
CA GLY A 269 -12.41 12.81 -12.58
C GLY A 269 -12.76 11.83 -13.70
N LEU A 270 -13.13 10.58 -13.38
CA LEU A 270 -13.89 9.74 -14.30
C LEU A 270 -15.39 10.03 -14.11
N PRO A 271 -16.18 10.07 -15.20
CA PRO A 271 -17.62 10.22 -15.08
C PRO A 271 -18.20 9.09 -14.23
N GLN A 272 -19.01 9.43 -13.23
CA GLN A 272 -19.68 8.46 -12.33
C GLN A 272 -20.75 7.61 -13.03
N LYS A 273 -21.06 7.89 -14.31
CA LYS A 273 -22.01 7.11 -15.11
C LYS A 273 -21.60 5.63 -15.10
N GLY A 274 -22.43 4.82 -14.44
CA GLY A 274 -22.18 3.41 -14.11
C GLY A 274 -22.38 3.04 -12.64
N LEU A 275 -22.63 4.02 -11.75
CA LEU A 275 -23.13 3.76 -10.39
C LEU A 275 -24.67 3.80 -10.32
N GLU A 276 -25.33 4.65 -11.12
CA GLU A 276 -26.78 4.87 -11.07
C GLU A 276 -27.60 3.79 -11.81
N ASP A 277 -27.08 3.19 -12.88
CA ASP A 277 -27.82 2.18 -13.68
C ASP A 277 -28.13 0.87 -12.93
N PHE A 278 -27.65 0.71 -11.69
CA PHE A 278 -27.85 -0.50 -10.88
C PHE A 278 -28.88 -0.34 -9.76
N PHE A 279 -29.09 0.88 -9.25
CA PHE A 279 -30.13 1.11 -8.24
C PHE A 279 -31.53 1.16 -8.88
N ASP A 280 -31.65 1.62 -10.13
CA ASP A 280 -32.93 1.67 -10.84
C ASP A 280 -33.38 0.31 -11.42
N ARG A 281 -32.46 -0.65 -11.65
CA ARG A 281 -32.83 -1.97 -12.19
C ARG A 281 -33.40 -2.95 -11.16
N LYS A 282 -33.31 -2.65 -9.86
CA LYS A 282 -33.88 -3.49 -8.79
C LYS A 282 -35.32 -3.14 -8.41
N VAL A 283 -35.92 -2.09 -8.99
CA VAL A 283 -37.28 -1.63 -8.64
C VAL A 283 -38.31 -1.90 -9.75
N SER A 284 -37.89 -2.30 -10.96
CA SER A 284 -38.80 -2.51 -12.10
C SER A 284 -39.12 -3.97 -12.45
N GLU A 285 -38.76 -4.93 -11.59
CA GLU A 285 -39.24 -6.33 -11.69
C GLU A 285 -40.01 -6.70 -10.42
N LYS A 286 -41.27 -6.26 -10.36
CA LYS A 286 -42.34 -6.87 -9.57
C LYS A 286 -43.63 -6.84 -10.38
#